data_AF-A0A009HMW2-F1
#
_entry.id   AF-A0A009HMW2-F1
#
_cell.length_a   1.000
_cell.length_b   1.000
_cell.length_c   1.000
_cell.angle_alpha   90.00
_cell.angle_beta   90.00
_cell.angle_gamma   90.00
#
_symmetry.space_group_name_H-M   'P 1'
#
loop_
_entity.id
_entity.type
_entity.pdbx_description
1 polymer ?
#
loop_
_entity_poly.entity_id
_entity_poly.type
_entity_poly.pdbx_seq_one_letter_code
_entity_poly.pdbx_strand_id
1 'polypeptide(L)'
;MNQANSHELNGRHFQNEPIFTDHNLVFDHHDLSETCRNVGQIFKPHDLKISHQKRDFSATMHHVKTGALSISRLEYGADVIIEPDHLDNFYLIQIPTQGYAEI
;
A
#
# COMPACT_ATOMS: atom_id res chain seq x y z
N MET A 1 -19.43 19.41 -22.64
CA MET A 1 -18.33 19.71 -21.71
C MET A 1 -18.56 18.89 -20.45
N ASN A 2 -17.51 18.17 -20.05
CA ASN A 2 -17.50 16.94 -19.24
C ASN A 2 -18.18 17.00 -17.86
N GLN A 3 -19.14 16.11 -17.65
CA GLN A 3 -19.54 15.58 -16.34
C GLN A 3 -18.58 14.45 -15.92
N ALA A 4 -17.29 14.74 -15.75
CA ALA A 4 -16.29 13.73 -15.37
C ALA A 4 -15.92 13.76 -13.87
N ASN A 5 -16.50 14.66 -13.09
CA ASN A 5 -16.25 14.78 -11.65
C ASN A 5 -17.51 14.43 -10.85
N SER A 6 -17.99 13.19 -10.96
CA SER A 6 -18.89 12.67 -9.92
C SER A 6 -18.04 12.34 -8.68
N HIS A 7 -18.41 12.89 -7.53
CA HIS A 7 -17.84 12.56 -6.21
C HIS A 7 -18.00 11.08 -5.81
N GLU A 8 -18.58 10.25 -6.67
CA GLU A 8 -19.11 8.91 -6.39
C GLU A 8 -18.07 7.79 -6.54
N LEU A 9 -16.92 8.03 -7.15
CA LEU A 9 -15.86 7.02 -7.32
C LEU A 9 -14.55 7.54 -6.72
N ASN A 10 -14.35 7.30 -5.43
CA ASN A 10 -13.09 7.58 -4.73
C ASN A 10 -12.57 6.32 -4.03
N GLY A 11 -11.28 6.29 -3.69
CA GLY A 11 -10.64 5.11 -3.11
C GLY A 11 -11.19 4.69 -1.74
N ARG A 12 -11.97 5.55 -1.06
CA ARG A 12 -12.50 5.23 0.29
C ARG A 12 -13.49 4.07 0.26
N HIS A 13 -14.12 3.80 -0.89
CA HIS A 13 -14.98 2.63 -1.05
C HIS A 13 -14.22 1.32 -0.81
N PHE A 14 -12.91 1.30 -1.08
CA PHE A 14 -12.08 0.10 -0.90
C PHE A 14 -11.56 -0.09 0.54
N GLN A 15 -11.91 0.77 1.51
CA GLN A 15 -11.41 0.66 2.89
C GLN A 15 -11.85 -0.66 3.56
N ASN A 16 -13.12 -1.03 3.35
CA ASN A 16 -13.78 -2.12 4.06
C ASN A 16 -14.13 -3.31 3.14
N GLU A 17 -13.25 -3.61 2.18
CA GLU A 17 -13.49 -4.72 1.27
C GLU A 17 -13.35 -6.08 1.97
N PRO A 18 -14.33 -6.98 1.84
CA PRO A 18 -14.34 -8.27 2.53
C PRO A 18 -13.27 -9.24 2.03
N ILE A 19 -12.57 -8.90 0.94
CA ILE A 19 -11.45 -9.70 0.43
C ILE A 19 -10.26 -9.70 1.40
N PHE A 20 -10.11 -8.68 2.25
CA PHE A 20 -9.04 -8.60 3.24
C PHE A 20 -9.54 -9.12 4.59
N THR A 21 -8.93 -10.20 5.07
CA THR A 21 -9.28 -10.86 6.33
C THR A 21 -8.00 -11.32 7.02
N ASP A 22 -8.08 -11.70 8.29
CA ASP A 22 -6.92 -12.20 9.04
C ASP A 22 -6.20 -13.39 8.35
N HIS A 23 -6.90 -14.15 7.50
CA HIS A 23 -6.30 -15.26 6.75
C HIS A 23 -5.28 -14.82 5.69
N ASN A 24 -5.35 -13.57 5.23
CA ASN A 24 -4.44 -13.01 4.24
C ASN A 24 -3.67 -11.79 4.75
N LEU A 25 -3.65 -11.61 6.06
CA LEU A 25 -2.72 -10.72 6.74
C LEU A 25 -1.30 -11.27 6.56
N VAL A 26 -0.43 -10.47 5.95
CA VAL A 26 0.99 -10.80 5.77
C VAL A 26 1.77 -10.36 7.00
N PHE A 27 1.52 -9.15 7.48
CA PHE A 27 2.16 -8.62 8.68
C PHE A 27 1.35 -7.48 9.32
N ASP A 28 1.64 -7.27 10.60
CA ASP A 28 1.36 -6.07 11.39
C ASP A 28 2.66 -5.73 12.15
N HIS A 29 3.38 -4.72 11.67
CA HIS A 29 4.72 -4.37 12.13
C HIS A 29 4.75 -2.95 12.71
N HIS A 30 5.59 -2.76 13.72
CA HIS A 30 5.97 -1.45 14.26
C HIS A 30 7.43 -1.07 13.94
N ASP A 31 8.09 -1.85 13.07
CA ASP A 31 9.48 -1.64 12.66
C ASP A 31 9.58 -1.36 11.14
N LEU A 32 10.23 -0.25 10.81
CA LEU A 32 10.36 0.23 9.43
C LEU A 32 11.15 -0.73 8.53
N SER A 33 12.20 -1.34 9.07
CA SER A 33 13.09 -2.22 8.31
C SER A 33 12.41 -3.55 8.02
N GLU A 34 11.66 -4.08 8.99
CA GLU A 34 10.84 -5.27 8.78
C GLU A 34 9.74 -5.03 7.76
N THR A 35 9.03 -3.90 7.85
CA THR A 35 8.03 -3.52 6.85
C THR A 35 8.64 -3.42 5.46
N CYS A 36 9.74 -2.69 5.30
CA CYS A 36 10.42 -2.52 4.01
C CYS A 36 10.78 -3.88 3.38
N ARG A 37 11.39 -4.77 4.17
CA ARG A 37 11.76 -6.12 3.74
C ARG A 37 10.55 -6.92 3.27
N ASN A 38 9.47 -6.96 4.05
CA ASN A 38 8.29 -7.76 3.72
C ASN A 38 7.51 -7.20 2.51
N VAL A 39 7.35 -5.87 2.43
CA VAL A 39 6.75 -5.22 1.25
C VAL A 39 7.59 -5.50 0.00
N GLY A 40 8.92 -5.46 0.14
CA GLY A 40 9.84 -5.73 -0.95
C GLY A 40 9.82 -7.17 -1.46
N GLN A 41 9.49 -8.14 -0.61
CA GLN A 41 9.29 -9.54 -1.02
C GLN A 41 8.05 -9.75 -1.89
N ILE A 42 7.03 -8.87 -1.74
CA ILE A 42 5.78 -8.97 -2.51
C ILE A 42 5.84 -8.18 -3.80
N PHE A 43 6.38 -6.96 -3.77
CA PHE A 43 6.45 -6.09 -4.94
C PHE A 43 7.84 -6.12 -5.58
N LYS A 44 8.83 -5.51 -4.93
CA LYS A 44 10.24 -5.46 -5.31
C LYS A 44 11.04 -4.83 -4.17
N PRO A 45 12.30 -5.23 -3.91
CA PRO A 45 13.18 -4.50 -3.00
C PRO A 45 13.23 -3.00 -3.35
N HIS A 46 13.12 -2.15 -2.33
CA HIS A 46 13.08 -0.69 -2.43
C HIS A 46 13.56 -0.06 -1.12
N ASP A 47 13.79 1.24 -1.10
CA ASP A 47 14.05 1.99 0.13
C ASP A 47 12.75 2.55 0.72
N LEU A 48 12.65 2.52 2.05
CA LEU A 48 11.51 3.04 2.80
C LEU A 48 12.00 3.96 3.93
N LYS A 49 11.50 5.20 3.96
CA LYS A 49 11.89 6.23 4.94
C LYS A 49 10.64 6.86 5.55
N ILE A 50 10.72 7.32 6.80
CA ILE A 50 9.66 8.13 7.42
C ILE A 50 9.96 9.60 7.13
N SER A 51 8.97 10.32 6.59
CA SER A 51 9.12 11.72 6.18
C SER A 51 9.34 12.67 7.37
N HIS A 52 8.77 12.35 8.55
CA HIS A 52 8.87 13.18 9.75
C HIS A 52 9.27 12.37 11.01
N GLN A 53 10.31 12.82 11.71
CA GLN A 53 11.03 12.09 12.77
C GLN A 53 10.30 11.88 14.12
N LYS A 54 8.96 11.92 14.19
CA LYS A 54 8.25 12.04 15.50
C LYS A 54 6.98 11.20 15.70
N ARG A 55 6.73 10.15 14.92
CA ARG A 55 5.56 9.29 15.15
C ARG A 55 5.96 7.85 15.39
N ASP A 56 5.21 7.19 16.25
CA ASP A 56 5.21 5.74 16.36
C ASP A 56 4.84 5.17 14.98
N PHE A 57 5.75 4.40 14.39
CA PHE A 57 5.52 3.77 13.11
C PHE A 57 4.68 2.50 13.32
N SER A 58 3.72 2.31 12.43
CA SER A 58 3.04 1.03 12.26
C SER A 58 2.81 0.81 10.78
N ALA A 59 2.74 -0.45 10.37
CA ALA A 59 2.30 -0.82 9.05
C ALA A 59 1.63 -2.17 9.06
N THR A 60 0.53 -2.27 8.32
CA THR A 60 -0.17 -3.54 8.10
C THR A 60 -0.23 -3.82 6.61
N MET A 61 -0.14 -5.11 6.25
CA MET A 61 -0.33 -5.52 4.87
C MET A 61 -1.19 -6.77 4.80
N HIS A 62 -2.23 -6.69 3.98
CA HIS A 62 -2.95 -7.85 3.50
C HIS A 62 -2.59 -8.11 2.03
N HIS A 63 -2.55 -9.38 1.63
CA HIS A 63 -2.19 -9.74 0.25
C HIS A 63 -2.97 -10.96 -0.23
N VAL A 64 -3.62 -10.82 -1.39
CA VAL A 64 -4.31 -11.90 -2.08
C VAL A 64 -3.74 -12.02 -3.49
N LYS A 65 -3.39 -13.24 -3.88
CA LYS A 65 -2.88 -13.55 -5.21
C LYS A 65 -3.76 -14.56 -5.92
N THR A 66 -4.15 -14.24 -7.16
CA THR A 66 -4.92 -15.12 -8.04
C THR A 66 -4.34 -15.08 -9.46
N GLY A 67 -3.69 -16.18 -9.87
CA GLY A 67 -2.97 -16.24 -11.13
C GLY A 67 -1.90 -15.14 -11.26
N ALA A 68 -2.03 -14.30 -12.29
CA ALA A 68 -1.13 -13.18 -12.56
C ALA A 68 -1.55 -11.87 -11.85
N LEU A 69 -2.69 -11.87 -11.15
CA LEU A 69 -3.17 -10.71 -10.41
C LEU A 69 -2.83 -10.85 -8.94
N SER A 70 -2.30 -9.78 -8.36
CA SER A 70 -2.18 -9.62 -6.91
C SER A 70 -2.87 -8.35 -6.47
N ILE A 71 -3.57 -8.43 -5.34
CA ILE A 71 -4.23 -7.30 -4.70
C ILE A 71 -3.67 -7.21 -3.29
N SER A 72 -3.17 -6.03 -2.92
CA SER A 72 -2.64 -5.77 -1.59
C SER A 72 -3.33 -4.56 -0.97
N ARG A 73 -3.63 -4.63 0.33
CA ARG A 73 -3.92 -3.45 1.15
C ARG A 73 -2.72 -3.19 2.01
N LEU A 74 -2.10 -2.03 1.84
CA LEU A 74 -0.92 -1.61 2.58
C LEU A 74 -1.24 -0.30 3.29
N GLU A 75 -1.11 -0.31 4.60
CA GLU A 75 -1.43 0.81 5.47
C GLU A 75 -0.16 1.21 6.21
N TYR A 76 0.16 2.51 6.19
CA TYR A 76 1.26 3.08 6.97
C TYR A 76 0.68 4.06 7.98
N GLY A 77 1.02 3.88 9.27
CA GLY A 77 0.62 4.77 10.35
C GLY A 77 1.36 6.12 10.37
N ALA A 78 2.30 6.33 9.45
CA ALA A 78 3.08 7.55 9.30
C ALA A 78 3.28 7.89 7.82
N ASP A 79 3.61 9.15 7.55
CA ASP A 79 3.98 9.59 6.22
C ASP A 79 5.32 8.96 5.83
N VAL A 80 5.34 8.21 4.73
CA VAL A 80 6.52 7.50 4.24
C VAL A 80 6.95 7.98 2.86
N ILE A 81 8.23 7.82 2.59
CA ILE A 81 8.83 7.99 1.27
C ILE A 81 9.27 6.60 0.82
N ILE A 82 8.81 6.20 -0.36
CA ILE A 82 9.09 4.89 -0.97
C ILE A 82 9.89 5.17 -2.23
N GLU A 83 11.11 4.65 -2.30
CA GLU A 83 12.00 4.82 -3.44
C GLU A 83 12.24 3.45 -4.10
N PRO A 84 11.35 3.04 -5.02
CA PRO A 84 11.60 1.87 -5.84
C PRO A 84 12.52 2.22 -7.01
N ASP A 85 13.34 1.26 -7.43
CA ASP A 85 13.89 1.26 -8.79
C ASP A 85 12.77 1.05 -9.82
N HIS A 86 13.12 0.98 -11.10
CA HIS A 86 12.16 0.66 -12.17
C HIS A 86 11.38 -0.64 -11.88
N LEU A 87 10.07 -0.62 -12.17
CA LEU A 87 9.26 -1.83 -12.15
C LEU A 87 9.56 -2.65 -13.41
N ASP A 88 10.02 -3.88 -13.24
CA ASP A 88 10.49 -4.68 -14.39
C ASP A 88 9.42 -5.66 -14.90
N ASN A 89 8.73 -6.33 -13.97
CA ASN A 89 7.96 -7.55 -14.26
C ASN A 89 6.44 -7.40 -14.05
N PHE A 90 5.97 -6.22 -13.66
CA PHE A 90 4.56 -5.98 -13.35
C PHE A 90 4.20 -4.51 -13.50
N TYR A 91 2.90 -4.26 -13.66
CA TYR A 91 2.31 -2.93 -13.55
C TYR A 91 1.74 -2.75 -12.15
N LEU A 92 2.01 -1.60 -11.54
CA LEU A 92 1.46 -1.25 -10.23
C LEU A 92 0.37 -0.19 -10.40
N ILE A 93 -0.83 -0.51 -9.93
CA ILE A 93 -1.93 0.45 -9.81
C ILE A 93 -2.10 0.73 -8.32
N GLN A 94 -2.01 2.00 -7.96
CA GLN A 94 -2.20 2.46 -6.58
C GLN A 94 -3.47 3.28 -6.49
N ILE A 95 -4.30 2.97 -5.48
CA ILE A 95 -5.54 3.70 -5.21
C ILE A 95 -5.49 4.12 -3.74
N PRO A 96 -5.19 5.39 -3.44
CA PRO A 96 -5.24 5.89 -2.06
C PRO A 96 -6.65 5.74 -1.49
N THR A 97 -6.78 4.94 -0.43
CA THR A 97 -8.06 4.72 0.27
C THR A 97 -8.22 5.66 1.47
N GLN A 98 -7.11 6.11 2.05
CA GLN A 98 -7.02 7.13 3.08
C GLN A 98 -5.72 7.92 2.89
N GLY A 99 -5.74 9.22 3.21
CA GLY A 99 -4.59 10.10 2.97
C GLY A 99 -4.41 10.42 1.49
N TYR A 100 -3.16 10.57 1.06
CA TYR A 100 -2.78 10.83 -0.33
C TYR A 100 -1.47 10.12 -0.67
N ALA A 101 -1.22 9.96 -1.97
CA ALA A 101 0.07 9.51 -2.49
C ALA A 101 0.47 10.42 -3.64
N GLU A 102 1.76 10.73 -3.74
CA GLU A 102 2.39 11.46 -4.84
C GLU A 102 3.42 10.51 -5.48
N ILE A 103 3.39 10.39 -6.81
CA ILE A 103 4.19 9.43 -7.60
C ILE A 103 5.10 10.20 -8.56
#